data_AF-A0A6I4IKW3-F1
#
_entry.id   AF-A0A6I4IKW3-F1
#
_cell.length_a   1.000
_cell.length_b   1.000
_cell.length_c   1.000
_cell.angle_alpha   90.00
_cell.angle_beta   90.00
_cell.angle_gamma   90.00
#
_symmetry.space_group_name_H-M   'P 1'
#
loop_
_entity.id
_entity.type
_entity.pdbx_description
1 polymer ?
#
loop_
_entity_poly.entity_id
_entity_poly.type
_entity_poly.pdbx_seq_one_letter_code
_entity_poly.pdbx_strand_id
1 'polypeptide(L)' 'MPNVNKVTVMGVLGLNPETKQFSNGGSVTTFSVATTEFWKDKTTGERK' A
#
# COMPACT_ATOMS: atom_id res chain seq x y z
N MET A 1 17.54 -19.98 11.17
CA MET A 1 17.16 -18.76 11.93
C MET A 1 15.94 -18.17 11.26
N PRO A 2 14.80 -17.98 11.94
CA PRO A 2 13.66 -17.31 11.32
C PRO A 2 14.01 -15.83 11.09
N ASN A 3 14.02 -15.40 9.83
CA ASN A 3 14.19 -14.00 9.43
C ASN A 3 12.81 -13.40 9.12
N VAL A 4 12.55 -12.19 9.59
CA VAL A 4 11.28 -11.49 9.36
C VAL A 4 11.55 -10.30 8.45
N ASN A 5 10.96 -10.35 7.24
CA ASN A 5 10.84 -9.17 6.39
C ASN A 5 9.41 -8.60 6.59
N LYS A 6 9.31 -7.42 7.20
CA LYS A 6 8.04 -6.79 7.56
C LYS A 6 7.91 -5.43 6.86
N VAL A 7 6.71 -5.16 6.34
CA VAL A 7 6.34 -3.88 5.72
C VAL A 7 5.11 -3.32 6.43
N THR A 8 5.06 -2.00 6.66
CA THR A 8 3.90 -1.26 7.15
C THR A 8 3.62 -0.11 6.19
N VAL A 9 2.38 0.01 5.71
CA VAL A 9 1.96 1.00 4.69
C VAL A 9 0.68 1.69 5.16
N MET A 10 0.62 3.00 4.99
CA MET A 10 -0.59 3.81 5.22
C MET A 10 -0.83 4.67 3.98
N GLY A 11 -2.06 4.66 3.47
CA GLY A 11 -2.40 5.36 2.25
C GLY A 11 -3.87 5.20 1.88
N VAL A 12 -4.19 5.48 0.62
CA VAL A 12 -5.56 5.45 0.09
C VAL A 12 -5.70 4.34 -0.94
N LEU A 13 -6.84 3.64 -0.95
CA LEU A 13 -7.11 2.61 -1.96
C LEU A 13 -7.25 3.25 -3.35
N GLY A 14 -6.51 2.73 -4.33
CA GLY A 14 -6.60 3.23 -5.71
C GLY A 14 -7.87 2.81 -6.44
N LEU A 15 -8.44 1.69 -6.02
CA LEU A 15 -9.73 1.18 -6.49
C LEU A 15 -10.35 0.26 -5.42
N ASN A 16 -11.58 -0.18 -5.65
CA ASN A 16 -12.21 -1.19 -4.81
C ASN A 16 -11.38 -2.49 -4.82
N PRO A 17 -11.18 -3.14 -3.66
CA PRO A 17 -10.47 -4.43 -3.61
C PRO A 17 -11.17 -5.50 -4.45
N GLU A 18 -10.40 -6.29 -5.18
CA GLU A 18 -10.90 -7.44 -5.94
C GLU A 18 -10.67 -8.72 -5.12
N THR A 19 -11.72 -9.50 -4.88
CA THR A 19 -11.61 -10.78 -4.17
C THR A 19 -11.88 -11.94 -5.11
N LYS A 20 -10.98 -12.93 -5.13
CA LYS A 20 -11.12 -14.18 -5.89
C LYS A 20 -11.24 -15.35 -4.92
N GLN A 21 -12.28 -16.15 -5.09
CA GLN A 21 -12.43 -17.43 -4.40
C GLN A 21 -11.97 -18.56 -5.32
N PHE A 22 -11.17 -19.48 -4.76
CA PHE A 22 -10.65 -20.63 -5.48
C PHE A 22 -11.48 -21.87 -5.16
N SER A 23 -11.55 -22.82 -6.09
CA SER A 23 -12.29 -24.07 -5.93
C SER A 23 -11.77 -24.95 -4.79
N ASN A 24 -10.56 -24.69 -4.29
CA ASN A 24 -9.99 -25.35 -3.11
C ASN A 24 -10.44 -24.72 -1.77
N GLY A 25 -11.36 -23.75 -1.81
CA GLY A 25 -11.89 -23.06 -0.63
C GLY A 25 -11.04 -21.87 -0.15
N GLY A 26 -9.92 -21.56 -0.81
CA GLY A 26 -9.11 -20.38 -0.50
C GLY A 26 -9.71 -19.09 -1.07
N SER A 27 -9.36 -17.95 -0.48
CA SER A 27 -9.68 -16.61 -1.01
C SER A 27 -8.44 -15.72 -1.04
N VAL A 28 -8.28 -14.94 -2.11
CA VAL A 28 -7.24 -13.91 -2.21
C VAL A 28 -7.92 -12.58 -2.54
N THR A 29 -7.53 -11.53 -1.82
CA THR A 29 -7.96 -10.15 -2.07
C THR A 29 -6.77 -9.34 -2.57
N THR A 30 -6.91 -8.73 -3.73
CA THR A 30 -5.92 -7.85 -4.34
C THR A 30 -6.40 -6.40 -4.25
N PHE A 31 -5.53 -5.51 -3.79
CA PHE A 31 -5.80 -4.08 -3.72
C PHE A 31 -4.50 -3.29 -3.95
N SER A 32 -4.65 -2.03 -4.38
CA SER A 32 -3.55 -1.08 -4.52
C SER A 32 -3.69 0.05 -3.49
N VAL A 33 -2.57 0.49 -2.93
CA VAL A 33 -2.53 1.60 -1.97
C VAL A 33 -1.63 2.69 -2.55
N ALA A 34 -2.19 3.88 -2.72
CA ALA A 34 -1.44 5.08 -3.05
C ALA A 34 -0.89 5.71 -1.76
N THR A 35 0.41 5.99 -1.75
CA THR A 35 1.11 6.71 -0.68
C THR A 35 1.62 8.04 -1.20
N THR A 36 1.49 9.10 -0.41
CA THR A 36 2.07 10.41 -0.72
C THR A 36 3.03 10.80 0.38
N GLU A 37 4.19 11.33 0.00
CA GLU A 37 5.10 11.96 0.93
C GLU A 37 4.88 13.47 0.87
N PHE A 38 4.89 14.14 2.02
CA PHE A 38 4.83 15.59 2.09
C PHE A 38 6.10 16.11 2.73
N TRP A 39 6.82 16.99 2.03
CA TRP A 39 8.00 17.66 2.54
C TRP A 39 8.05 19.12 2.11
N LYS A 40 8.75 19.94 2.90
CA LYS A 40 9.00 21.33 2.54
C LYS A 40 10.32 21.39 1.76
N ASP A 41 10.27 21.89 0.54
CA ASP A 41 11.48 22.13 -0.26
C ASP A 41 12.34 23.20 0.44
N LYS A 42 13.63 22.92 0.65
CA LYS A 42 14.53 23.82 1.36
C LYS A 42 14.94 25.04 0.54
N THR A 43 14.91 24.92 -0.79
CA THR A 43 15.36 25.97 -1.72
C THR A 43 14.21 26.89 -2.09
N THR A 44 13.03 26.33 -2.38
CA THR A 44 11.86 27.11 -2.82
C THR A 44 10.90 27.45 -1.68
N GLY A 45 10.94 26.71 -0.57
CA GLY A 45 10.01 26.88 0.55
C GLY A 45 8.60 26.31 0.30
N GLU A 46 8.34 25.76 -0.88
CA GLU A 46 7.06 25.18 -1.27
C GLU A 46 6.84 23.82 -0.61
N ARG A 47 5.56 23.47 -0.41
CA ARG A 47 5.17 22.12 0.03
C ARG A 47 5.10 21.22 -1.21
N LYS A 48 5.91 20.18 -1.23
CA LYS A 48 5.83 19.07 -2.18
C LYS A 48 5.31 17.82 -1.50
#